data_AF-A0A2S2NY74-F1
#
_entry.id   AF-A0A2S2NY74-F1
#
_cell.length_a   1.000
_cell.length_b   1.000
_cell.length_c   1.000
_cell.angle_alpha   90.00
_cell.angle_beta   90.00
_cell.angle_gamma   90.00
#
_symmetry.space_group_name_H-M   'P 1'
#
loop_
_entity.id
_entity.type
_entity.pdbx_description
1 polymer ?
#
loop_
_entity_poly.entity_id
_entity_poly.type
_entity_poly.pdbx_seq_one_letter_code
_entity_poly.pdbx_strand_id
1 'polypeptide(L)'
;MVDPMNTLTTMLPGTAITYNGEEIGMADGTIRWDQTVDPFGRNGGMARYEVNSRDPCRTPFHWNDLQNAGFSTSQHTWLPVNSNHWYLNLAFQKACLRSHYQTYKTLLRLRSSPTIAQGNLTMHTPSDWILILNRSIFIVVVFVRTRPLNVSIKVHCICIGISEMNNHVNNNYDYNSLICL
;
A
#
# COMPACT_ATOMS: atom_id res chain seq x y z
N MET A 1 6.02 1.19 -4.30
CA MET A 1 4.72 1.49 -4.93
C MET A 1 3.51 0.97 -4.13
N VAL A 2 3.68 0.46 -2.90
CA VAL A 2 2.56 -0.13 -2.13
C VAL A 2 1.53 0.92 -1.67
N ASP A 3 1.97 2.08 -1.16
CA ASP A 3 1.04 3.09 -0.62
C ASP A 3 0.07 3.66 -1.67
N PRO A 4 0.50 4.02 -2.90
CA PRO A 4 -0.43 4.43 -3.95
C PRO A 4 -1.44 3.34 -4.32
N MET A 5 -1.03 2.06 -4.31
CA MET A 5 -1.92 0.94 -4.64
C MET A 5 -2.95 0.68 -3.54
N ASN A 6 -2.51 0.68 -2.27
CA ASN A 6 -3.40 0.61 -1.12
C ASN A 6 -4.38 1.78 -1.09
N THR A 7 -3.92 2.98 -1.48
CA THR A 7 -4.78 4.17 -1.60
C THR A 7 -5.84 3.97 -2.69
N LEU A 8 -5.46 3.48 -3.86
CA LEU A 8 -6.39 3.19 -4.95
C LEU A 8 -7.48 2.20 -4.49
N THR A 9 -7.08 1.03 -3.98
CA THR A 9 -8.02 -0.02 -3.55
C THR A 9 -8.96 0.43 -2.43
N THR A 10 -8.47 1.25 -1.49
CA THR A 10 -9.30 1.72 -0.36
C THR A 10 -10.24 2.86 -0.73
N MET A 11 -9.91 3.65 -1.76
CA MET A 11 -10.69 4.82 -2.19
C MET A 11 -11.75 4.50 -3.25
N LEU A 12 -11.66 3.35 -3.92
CA LEU A 12 -12.70 2.87 -4.81
C LEU A 12 -13.98 2.45 -4.03
N PRO A 13 -15.17 2.67 -4.61
CA PRO A 13 -16.42 2.18 -4.04
C PRO A 13 -16.47 0.65 -4.08
N GLY A 14 -17.27 0.05 -3.20
CA GLY A 14 -17.37 -1.41 -3.07
C GLY A 14 -16.54 -1.91 -1.89
N THR A 15 -15.94 -3.10 -2.01
CA THR A 15 -15.17 -3.76 -0.94
C THR A 15 -13.68 -3.74 -1.27
N ALA A 16 -12.87 -3.14 -0.39
CA ALA A 16 -11.41 -3.23 -0.48
C ALA A 16 -10.97 -4.62 0.03
N ILE A 17 -10.15 -5.29 -0.77
CA ILE A 17 -9.56 -6.59 -0.44
C ILE A 17 -8.06 -6.36 -0.26
N THR A 18 -7.49 -7.00 0.77
CA THR A 18 -6.07 -6.89 1.10
C THR A 18 -5.53 -8.30 1.33
N TYR A 19 -4.42 -8.61 0.66
CA TYR A 19 -3.67 -9.84 0.87
C TYR A 19 -2.70 -9.68 2.04
N ASN A 20 -2.46 -10.77 2.78
CA ASN A 20 -1.61 -10.75 3.97
C ASN A 20 -0.19 -10.30 3.60
N GLY A 21 0.27 -9.19 4.18
CA GLY A 21 1.58 -8.60 3.90
C GLY A 21 1.52 -7.30 3.09
N GLU A 22 0.43 -7.02 2.38
CA GLU A 22 0.26 -5.77 1.62
C GLU A 22 0.21 -4.54 2.54
N GLU A 23 -0.30 -4.68 3.76
CA GLU A 23 -0.40 -3.60 4.74
C GLU A 23 0.97 -3.13 5.26
N ILE A 24 1.99 -3.98 5.17
CA ILE A 24 3.39 -3.65 5.50
C ILE A 24 4.28 -3.60 4.24
N GLY A 25 3.74 -3.85 3.06
CA GLY A 25 4.48 -3.84 1.79
C GLY A 25 5.47 -4.99 1.64
N MET A 26 5.11 -6.20 2.07
CA MET A 26 5.94 -7.39 1.83
C MET A 26 6.18 -7.59 0.33
N ALA A 27 7.43 -7.88 -0.01
CA ALA A 27 7.82 -8.31 -1.35
C ALA A 27 7.85 -9.83 -1.43
N ASP A 28 7.69 -10.35 -2.64
CA ASP A 28 7.82 -11.78 -2.92
C ASP A 28 9.14 -12.33 -2.37
N GLY A 29 9.05 -13.49 -1.72
CA GLY A 29 10.21 -14.21 -1.20
C GLY A 29 10.98 -14.93 -2.29
N THR A 30 12.30 -15.03 -2.11
CA THR A 30 13.14 -15.86 -2.98
C THR A 30 13.07 -17.31 -2.53
N ILE A 31 12.46 -18.18 -3.34
CA ILE A 31 12.33 -19.62 -3.08
C ILE A 31 13.22 -20.38 -4.05
N ARG A 32 14.06 -21.29 -3.53
CA ARG A 32 14.88 -22.17 -4.38
C ARG A 32 14.05 -23.34 -4.91
N TRP A 33 14.49 -23.95 -6.01
CA TRP A 33 13.84 -25.12 -6.60
C TRP A 33 13.62 -26.26 -5.58
N ASP A 34 14.63 -26.58 -4.77
CA ASP A 34 14.57 -27.63 -3.74
C ASP A 34 13.69 -27.26 -2.53
N GLN A 35 13.34 -25.98 -2.39
CA GLN A 35 12.42 -25.48 -1.36
C GLN A 35 10.99 -25.31 -1.89
N THR A 36 10.77 -25.47 -3.20
CA THR A 36 9.46 -25.27 -3.82
C THR A 36 8.52 -26.41 -3.43
N VAL A 37 7.37 -26.05 -2.86
CA VAL A 37 6.35 -27.00 -2.42
C VAL A 37 5.06 -26.90 -3.25
N ASP A 38 4.84 -25.80 -3.98
CA ASP A 38 3.68 -25.66 -4.87
C ASP A 38 3.68 -26.76 -5.95
N PRO A 39 2.59 -27.54 -6.08
CA PRO A 39 2.45 -28.51 -7.16
C PRO A 39 2.65 -27.92 -8.56
N PHE A 40 2.21 -26.68 -8.81
CA PHE A 40 2.42 -26.03 -10.12
C PHE A 40 3.88 -25.71 -10.39
N GLY A 41 4.61 -25.23 -9.37
CA GLY A 41 6.06 -25.02 -9.43
C GLY A 41 6.79 -26.34 -9.68
N ARG A 42 6.48 -27.37 -8.87
CA ARG A 42 7.09 -28.71 -8.99
C ARG A 42 6.84 -29.38 -10.34
N ASN A 43 5.61 -29.31 -10.85
CA ASN A 43 5.28 -29.86 -12.17
C ASN A 43 5.93 -29.08 -13.32
N GLY A 44 6.30 -27.81 -13.11
CA GLY A 44 7.06 -27.01 -14.06
C GLY A 44 8.52 -27.42 -14.21
N GLY A 45 9.06 -28.18 -13.24
CA GLY A 45 10.47 -28.55 -13.21
C GLY A 45 11.41 -27.38 -12.90
N MET A 46 12.69 -27.69 -12.72
CA MET A 46 13.72 -26.70 -12.33
C MET A 46 13.87 -25.53 -13.31
N ALA A 47 13.49 -25.71 -14.59
CA ALA A 47 13.59 -24.66 -15.60
C ALA A 47 12.44 -23.64 -15.55
N ARG A 48 11.28 -23.98 -14.96
CA ARG A 48 10.07 -23.14 -15.00
C ARG A 48 9.38 -22.95 -13.65
N TYR A 49 9.99 -23.40 -12.56
CA TYR A 49 9.35 -23.31 -11.25
C TYR A 49 9.10 -21.88 -10.81
N GLU A 50 10.00 -20.93 -11.12
CA GLU A 50 9.86 -19.53 -10.71
C GLU A 50 8.62 -18.86 -11.32
N VAL A 51 8.30 -19.17 -12.58
CA VAL A 51 7.14 -18.58 -13.27
C VAL A 51 5.82 -19.28 -12.94
N ASN A 52 5.89 -20.54 -12.50
CA ASN A 52 4.70 -21.35 -12.22
C ASN A 52 4.34 -21.41 -10.73
N SER A 53 5.32 -21.25 -9.84
CA SER A 53 5.13 -21.39 -8.40
C SER A 53 4.48 -20.15 -7.81
N ARG A 54 3.53 -20.38 -6.89
CA ARG A 54 2.91 -19.34 -6.05
C ARG A 54 3.58 -19.25 -4.68
N ASP A 55 4.62 -20.03 -4.42
CA ASP A 55 5.32 -20.01 -3.13
C ASP A 55 5.96 -18.66 -2.78
N PRO A 56 6.50 -17.85 -3.72
CA PRO A 56 7.08 -16.54 -3.42
C PRO A 56 6.15 -15.59 -2.66
N CYS A 57 4.85 -15.57 -2.98
CA CYS A 57 3.88 -14.73 -2.27
C CYS A 57 3.30 -15.37 -1.01
N ARG A 58 3.71 -16.60 -0.66
CA ARG A 58 3.20 -17.35 0.50
C ARG A 58 4.21 -17.47 1.63
N THR A 59 5.35 -16.79 1.53
CA THR A 59 6.35 -16.81 2.60
C THR A 59 5.76 -16.33 3.92
N PRO A 60 6.22 -16.86 5.06
CA PRO A 60 5.69 -16.48 6.36
C PRO A 60 5.70 -14.95 6.61
N PHE A 61 4.66 -14.46 7.29
CA PHE A 61 4.48 -13.04 7.59
C PHE A 61 5.57 -12.49 8.52
N HIS A 62 5.95 -11.22 8.32
CA HIS A 62 7.00 -10.56 9.08
C HIS A 62 6.47 -9.82 10.31
N TRP A 63 6.38 -10.52 11.45
CA TRP A 63 5.93 -9.91 12.71
C TRP A 63 6.99 -8.99 13.32
N ASN A 64 8.24 -9.45 13.37
CA ASN A 64 9.38 -8.71 13.95
C ASN A 64 10.70 -9.14 13.29
N ASP A 65 11.82 -8.70 13.84
CA ASP A 65 13.20 -8.97 13.40
C ASP A 65 13.84 -10.20 14.06
N LEU A 66 13.08 -10.97 14.84
CA LEU A 66 13.55 -12.19 15.48
C LEU A 66 13.56 -13.37 14.52
N GLN A 67 14.00 -14.53 15.00
CA GLN A 67 14.02 -15.79 14.24
C GLN A 67 12.69 -16.03 13.50
N ASN A 68 12.79 -16.39 12.22
CA ASN A 68 11.66 -16.56 11.30
C ASN A 68 10.71 -15.35 11.28
N ALA A 69 11.23 -14.13 11.43
CA ALA A 69 10.47 -12.90 11.55
C ALA A 69 9.40 -12.91 12.67
N GLY A 70 9.62 -13.72 13.71
CA GLY A 70 8.65 -13.92 14.79
C GLY A 70 7.43 -14.75 14.41
N PHE A 71 7.39 -15.34 13.21
CA PHE A 71 6.31 -16.22 12.76
C PHE A 71 6.30 -17.56 13.50
N SER A 72 7.48 -18.10 13.82
CA SER A 72 7.61 -19.39 14.50
C SER A 72 8.89 -19.45 15.34
N THR A 73 8.81 -20.12 16.49
CA THR A 73 9.96 -20.46 17.34
C THR A 73 10.69 -21.73 16.88
N SER A 74 10.14 -22.45 15.89
CA SER A 74 10.80 -23.63 15.28
C SER A 74 12.09 -23.21 14.58
N GLN A 75 13.03 -24.14 14.43
CA GLN A 75 14.22 -23.89 13.60
C GLN A 75 13.89 -23.72 12.11
N HIS A 76 12.83 -24.38 11.64
CA HIS A 76 12.42 -24.38 10.23
C HIS A 76 10.92 -24.08 10.09
N THR A 77 10.58 -23.26 9.10
CA THR A 77 9.22 -23.00 8.65
C THR A 77 8.89 -23.81 7.39
N TRP A 78 7.61 -23.93 7.07
CA TRP A 78 7.14 -24.69 5.90
C TRP A 78 7.58 -24.09 4.55
N LEU A 79 7.82 -22.78 4.52
CA LEU A 79 8.55 -22.04 3.48
C LEU A 79 9.56 -21.11 4.14
N PRO A 80 10.71 -20.83 3.52
CA PRO A 80 11.70 -19.91 4.05
C PRO A 80 11.10 -18.50 4.19
N VAL A 81 11.48 -17.81 5.26
CA VAL A 81 11.13 -16.41 5.49
C VAL A 81 11.98 -15.52 4.59
N ASN A 82 11.39 -14.45 4.05
CA ASN A 82 12.12 -13.52 3.19
C ASN A 82 13.26 -12.84 3.97
N SER A 83 14.44 -12.70 3.37
CA SER A 83 15.64 -12.19 4.04
C SER A 83 15.55 -10.71 4.42
N ASN A 84 14.56 -9.97 3.91
CA ASN A 84 14.32 -8.56 4.22
C ASN A 84 13.51 -8.33 5.50
N HIS A 85 13.06 -9.38 6.21
CA HIS A 85 12.23 -9.23 7.41
C HIS A 85 12.88 -8.41 8.54
N TRP A 86 14.21 -8.35 8.62
CA TRP A 86 14.91 -7.59 9.67
C TRP A 86 14.65 -6.07 9.59
N TYR A 87 14.41 -5.52 8.39
CA TYR A 87 14.03 -4.09 8.22
C TYR A 87 12.58 -3.88 7.77
N LEU A 88 11.96 -4.88 7.15
CA LEU A 88 10.57 -4.83 6.69
C LEU A 88 9.71 -5.79 7.52
N ASN A 89 9.30 -5.35 8.71
CA ASN A 89 8.42 -6.08 9.60
C ASN A 89 7.42 -5.16 10.31
N LEU A 90 6.36 -5.77 10.86
CA LEU A 90 5.27 -5.06 11.51
C LEU A 90 5.71 -4.32 12.79
N ALA A 91 6.54 -4.93 13.63
CA ALA A 91 7.01 -4.32 14.87
C ALA A 91 7.76 -3.00 14.61
N PHE A 92 8.68 -3.00 13.65
CA PHE A 92 9.40 -1.81 13.21
C PHE A 92 8.44 -0.75 12.66
N GLN A 93 7.55 -1.14 11.74
CA GLN A 93 6.61 -0.18 11.12
C GLN A 93 5.59 0.41 12.11
N LYS A 94 5.24 -0.30 13.19
CA LYS A 94 4.40 0.22 14.28
C LYS A 94 5.11 1.32 15.08
N ALA A 95 6.42 1.18 15.29
CA ALA A 95 7.22 2.16 16.02
C ALA A 95 7.59 3.39 15.17
N CYS A 96 7.69 3.24 13.85
CA CYS A 96 7.97 4.35 12.94
C CYS A 96 6.77 5.30 12.79
N LEU A 97 7.06 6.61 12.81
CA LEU A 97 6.07 7.67 12.55
C LEU A 97 5.52 7.61 11.11
N ARG A 98 6.39 7.29 10.14
CA ARG A 98 6.03 7.12 8.73
C ARG A 98 6.37 5.70 8.30
N SER A 99 5.36 4.92 7.95
CA SER A 99 5.49 3.55 7.44
C SER A 99 4.26 3.16 6.63
N HIS A 100 4.37 2.10 5.81
CA HIS A 100 3.25 1.56 5.04
C HIS A 100 2.09 1.18 5.97
N TYR A 101 2.39 0.58 7.12
CA TYR A 101 1.38 0.24 8.13
C TYR A 101 0.61 1.45 8.65
N GLN A 102 1.28 2.58 8.92
CA GLN A 102 0.59 3.79 9.40
C GLN A 102 -0.25 4.43 8.29
N THR A 103 0.26 4.43 7.05
CA THR A 103 -0.50 4.85 5.87
C THR A 103 -1.75 3.98 5.70
N TYR A 104 -1.59 2.67 5.74
CA TYR A 104 -2.68 1.70 5.61
C TYR A 104 -3.75 1.89 6.69
N LYS A 105 -3.37 2.05 7.96
CA LYS A 105 -4.30 2.40 9.04
C LYS A 105 -5.06 3.70 8.80
N THR A 106 -4.37 4.72 8.28
CA THR A 106 -4.98 6.02 7.97
C THR A 106 -6.00 5.87 6.85
N LEU A 107 -5.68 5.12 5.80
CA LEU A 107 -6.60 4.80 4.70
C LEU A 107 -7.84 4.05 5.19
N LEU A 108 -7.68 3.05 6.07
CA LEU A 108 -8.82 2.34 6.64
C LEU A 108 -9.75 3.25 7.45
N ARG A 109 -9.19 4.18 8.25
CA ARG A 109 -9.98 5.18 8.98
C ARG A 109 -10.74 6.11 8.03
N LEU A 110 -10.07 6.58 6.98
CA LEU A 110 -10.70 7.42 5.95
C LEU A 110 -11.83 6.69 5.24
N ARG A 111 -11.62 5.40 4.95
CA ARG A 111 -12.62 4.56 4.29
C ARG A 111 -13.91 4.37 5.10
N SER A 112 -13.81 4.38 6.42
CA SER A 112 -14.98 4.35 7.31
C SER A 112 -15.79 5.65 7.34
N SER A 113 -15.29 6.74 6.73
CA SER A 113 -16.06 7.99 6.63
C SER A 113 -17.25 7.84 5.68
N PRO A 114 -18.39 8.50 5.93
CA PRO A 114 -19.57 8.44 5.06
C PRO A 114 -19.25 8.82 3.60
N THR A 115 -18.36 9.79 3.41
CA THR A 115 -17.93 10.27 2.10
C THR A 115 -17.25 9.17 1.28
N ILE A 116 -16.36 8.37 1.89
CA ILE A 116 -15.67 7.27 1.19
C ILE A 116 -16.51 5.99 1.17
N ALA A 117 -17.36 5.77 2.16
CA ALA A 117 -18.22 4.59 2.22
C ALA A 117 -19.38 4.65 1.22
N GLN A 118 -20.02 5.81 1.04
CA GLN A 118 -21.27 5.97 0.29
C GLN A 118 -21.20 7.03 -0.81
N GLY A 119 -20.20 7.92 -0.79
CA GLY A 119 -20.11 9.02 -1.74
C GLY A 119 -19.87 8.53 -3.17
N ASN A 120 -20.33 9.32 -4.15
CA ASN A 120 -20.06 9.02 -5.56
C ASN A 120 -18.57 9.07 -5.87
N LEU A 121 -18.14 8.31 -6.87
CA LEU A 121 -16.80 8.38 -7.44
C LEU A 121 -16.87 9.08 -8.79
N THR A 122 -16.01 10.08 -8.98
CA THR A 122 -15.66 10.62 -10.29
C THR A 122 -14.17 10.45 -10.51
N MET A 123 -13.77 10.18 -11.74
CA MET A 123 -12.40 9.82 -12.08
C MET A 123 -11.92 10.67 -13.26
N HIS A 124 -10.69 11.17 -13.14
CA HIS A 124 -10.07 11.98 -14.20
C HIS A 124 -8.66 11.52 -14.46
N THR A 125 -8.27 11.51 -15.72
CA THR A 125 -6.93 11.12 -16.19
C THR A 125 -6.34 12.28 -16.99
N PRO A 126 -5.73 13.29 -16.33
CA PRO A 126 -5.19 14.45 -17.05
C PRO A 126 -3.95 14.10 -17.88
N SER A 127 -3.33 12.94 -17.65
CA SER A 127 -2.26 12.37 -18.49
C SER A 127 -2.26 10.85 -18.34
N ASP A 128 -1.47 10.16 -19.17
CA ASP A 128 -1.28 8.70 -19.12
C ASP A 128 -0.74 8.19 -17.78
N TRP A 129 -0.18 9.06 -16.94
CA TRP A 129 0.53 8.68 -15.71
C TRP A 129 -0.15 9.18 -14.43
N ILE A 130 -1.28 9.87 -14.55
CA ILE A 130 -1.97 10.51 -13.42
C ILE A 130 -3.41 10.02 -13.39
N LEU A 131 -3.80 9.47 -12.25
CA LEU A 131 -5.18 9.12 -11.96
C LEU A 131 -5.68 9.96 -10.79
N ILE A 132 -6.76 10.71 -11.01
CA ILE A 132 -7.43 11.50 -9.97
C ILE A 132 -8.74 10.81 -9.62
N LEU A 133 -8.91 10.47 -8.34
CA LEU A 133 -10.15 9.97 -7.77
C LEU A 133 -10.79 11.09 -6.95
N ASN A 134 -12.01 11.46 -7.28
CA ASN A 134 -12.78 12.44 -6.54
C ASN A 134 -13.99 11.76 -5.87
N ARG A 135 -13.98 11.80 -4.54
CA ARG A 135 -15.04 11.31 -3.65
C ARG A 135 -15.70 12.51 -2.95
N SER A 136 -16.26 13.43 -3.73
CA SER A 136 -16.90 14.69 -3.30
C SER A 136 -16.00 15.65 -2.50
N ILE A 137 -15.62 15.29 -1.27
CA ILE A 137 -14.80 16.12 -0.37
C ILE A 137 -13.32 15.71 -0.47
N PHE A 138 -13.04 14.46 -0.83
CA PHE A 138 -11.68 13.96 -0.97
C PHE A 138 -11.25 13.90 -2.42
N ILE A 139 -10.09 14.49 -2.72
CA ILE A 139 -9.41 14.35 -4.00
C ILE A 139 -8.12 13.59 -3.73
N VAL A 140 -7.97 12.46 -4.41
CA VAL A 140 -6.80 11.59 -4.32
C VAL A 140 -6.12 11.59 -5.68
N VAL A 141 -4.82 11.84 -5.69
CA VAL A 141 -4.00 11.86 -6.90
C VAL A 141 -3.00 10.71 -6.82
N VAL A 142 -3.14 9.75 -7.72
CA VAL A 142 -2.26 8.59 -7.82
C VAL A 142 -1.32 8.81 -9.00
N PHE A 143 -0.02 8.86 -8.71
CA PHE A 143 1.04 8.87 -9.70
C PHE A 143 1.47 7.42 -10.00
N VAL A 144 1.35 7.01 -11.25
CA VAL A 144 1.73 5.65 -11.69
C VAL A 144 3.23 5.58 -12.05
N ARG A 145 3.91 6.73 -12.10
CA ARG A 145 5.34 6.84 -12.45
C ARG A 145 6.18 7.29 -11.24
N THR A 146 7.43 6.83 -11.19
CA THR A 146 8.41 7.15 -10.14
C THR A 146 9.18 8.46 -10.34
N ARG A 147 8.91 9.22 -11.42
CA ARG A 147 9.58 10.51 -11.68
C ARG A 147 8.71 11.68 -11.24
N PRO A 148 9.30 12.74 -10.65
CA PRO A 148 8.56 13.92 -10.24
C PRO A 148 7.90 14.61 -11.44
N LEU A 149 6.65 15.05 -11.26
CA LEU A 149 5.82 15.70 -12.27
C LEU A 149 5.13 16.91 -11.63
N ASN A 150 5.17 18.05 -12.31
CA ASN A 150 4.41 19.22 -11.92
C ASN A 150 3.00 19.10 -12.51
N VAL A 151 1.98 19.12 -11.64
CA VAL A 151 0.58 19.00 -12.04
C VAL A 151 -0.19 20.16 -11.43
N SER A 152 -0.86 20.96 -12.27
CA SER A 152 -1.76 22.00 -11.81
C SER A 152 -3.18 21.43 -11.68
N ILE A 153 -3.65 21.27 -10.45
CA ILE A 153 -4.99 20.75 -10.17
C ILE A 153 -5.91 21.92 -9.87
N LYS A 154 -6.89 22.19 -10.74
CA LYS A 154 -7.98 23.12 -10.44
C LYS A 154 -9.05 22.38 -9.63
N VAL A 155 -8.92 22.42 -8.31
CA VAL A 155 -9.92 21.88 -7.38
C VAL A 155 -11.06 22.88 -7.23
N HIS A 156 -12.29 22.46 -7.53
CA HIS A 156 -13.52 23.24 -7.28
C HIS A 156 -14.19 22.72 -5.99
N CYS A 157 -13.47 22.68 -4.86
CA CYS A 157 -14.02 22.24 -3.57
C CYS A 157 -13.48 23.07 -2.39
N ILE A 158 -14.42 23.43 -1.51
CA ILE A 158 -14.26 24.14 -0.25
C ILE A 158 -13.49 23.28 0.75
N CYS A 159 -12.39 23.79 1.29
CA CYS A 159 -11.64 23.15 2.38
C CYS A 159 -12.47 23.21 3.67
N ILE A 160 -13.00 22.08 4.13
CA ILE A 160 -13.45 21.91 5.52
C ILE A 160 -12.30 21.21 6.25
N GLY A 161 -11.53 21.99 6.99
CA GLY A 161 -10.31 21.55 7.66
C GLY A 161 -10.57 20.58 8.81
N ILE A 162 -9.64 19.64 9.00
CA ILE A 162 -9.37 19.04 10.31
C ILE A 162 -8.01 19.58 10.77
N SER A 163 -8.03 20.82 11.23
CA SER A 163 -7.15 21.32 12.28
C SER A 163 -7.80 22.58 12.82
N GLU A 164 -8.15 22.56 14.10
CA GLU A 164 -8.53 23.76 14.82
C GLU A 164 -7.43 24.83 14.65
N MET A 165 -7.92 26.08 14.62
CA MET A 165 -7.21 27.36 14.72
C MET A 165 -6.89 28.13 13.44
N ASN A 166 -7.65 29.23 13.35
CA ASN A 166 -7.37 30.54 12.76
C ASN A 166 -7.72 30.75 11.28
N ASN A 167 -8.96 31.23 11.13
CA ASN A 167 -9.40 32.27 10.19
C ASN A 167 -8.22 33.06 9.59
N HIS A 168 -7.94 32.83 8.31
CA HIS A 168 -7.70 33.87 7.31
C HIS A 168 -7.81 33.20 5.93
N VAL A 169 -8.91 33.46 5.24
CA VAL A 169 -9.13 33.05 3.85
C VAL A 169 -8.27 33.96 2.97
N ASN A 170 -7.27 33.39 2.30
CA ASN A 170 -6.57 34.03 1.18
C ASN A 170 -6.45 33.03 0.03
N ASN A 171 -7.00 33.39 -1.12
CA ASN A 171 -7.17 32.58 -2.34
C ASN A 171 -5.87 32.32 -3.13
N ASN A 172 -4.72 32.19 -2.46
CA ASN A 172 -3.46 31.82 -3.11
C ASN A 172 -2.73 30.85 -2.19
N TYR A 173 -2.97 29.55 -2.35
CA TYR A 173 -2.20 28.53 -1.66
C TYR A 173 -0.99 28.14 -2.51
N ASP A 174 0.20 28.43 -1.97
CA ASP A 174 1.44 27.82 -2.38
C ASP A 174 1.40 26.32 -2.02
N TYR A 175 1.45 25.44 -3.02
CA TYR A 175 1.21 24.00 -2.89
C TYR A 175 2.37 23.23 -2.24
N ASN A 176 3.05 23.82 -1.27
CA ASN A 176 4.08 23.14 -0.46
C ASN A 176 3.49 22.20 0.61
N SER A 177 2.16 22.09 0.70
CA SER A 177 1.44 21.23 1.67
C SER A 177 0.62 20.10 1.01
N LEU A 178 0.85 19.82 -0.28
CA LEU A 178 0.45 18.53 -0.84
C LEU A 178 1.13 17.44 -0.02
N ILE A 179 0.36 16.67 0.75
CA ILE A 179 0.82 15.39 1.27
C ILE A 179 1.00 14.49 0.05
N CYS A 180 2.16 14.63 -0.60
CA CYS A 180 2.74 13.57 -1.39
C CYS A 180 3.08 12.44 -0.41
N LEU A 181 2.25 11.40 -0.42
CA LEU A 181 2.66 10.08 0.08
C LEU A 181 3.81 9.55 -0.80
#